data_AF-A0A4Q4XDI3-F1
#
_entry.id   AF-A0A4Q4XDI3-F1
#
_cell.length_a   1.000
_cell.length_b   1.000
_cell.length_c   1.000
_cell.angle_alpha   90.00
_cell.angle_beta   90.00
_cell.angle_gamma   90.00
#
_symmetry.space_group_name_H-M   'P 1'
#
loop_
_entity.id
_entity.type
_entity.pdbx_description
1 polymer ?
#
loop_
_entity_poly.entity_id
_entity_poly.type
_entity_poly.pdbx_seq_one_letter_code
_entity_poly.pdbx_strand_id
1 'polypeptide(L)'
;MTPPTLPPLHVELTTPQTVDGRRAPFQSLWLLVRLAYAHRLSPEQPLVRLADLRGAVSDASTQRMMISRAFRDWQNWGVQAGWGEQRDREPRFLNADKRSQGPFWLTPEDAARVVCLVEGRIADDTDVRAFLGIAAPEGSPDIGAEPNASALSGPAPGTPNPAFWHAFLTARHAMREGRLLHALSTGTSTSDTERGGALLALRHAGDAADNDFQRALVTLGEAMAARRLGDSTRASALLSQLRAHRRQRHVLGNDYLAAMERIVTAWCAYDRRDLDLAAGLLARLADAEPGRSLLRYHPQIRFEWNNLSALIDRARLLYADADGIALEARAHAAQHIVAQFETALAAALESQASDAVQQVAANLGMTCWLLRDVLGNAVHADGTVDAVRWLAMSEWQALRNGGPLQSAL
;
A
#
# COMPACT_ATOMS: atom_id res chain seq x y z
N MET A 1 -20.55 -4.11 -45.04
CA MET A 1 -19.50 -5.02 -45.54
C MET A 1 -19.02 -5.83 -44.35
N THR A 2 -19.32 -7.12 -44.31
CA THR A 2 -18.86 -8.01 -43.25
C THR A 2 -17.34 -8.14 -43.39
N PRO A 3 -16.54 -7.81 -42.35
CA PRO A 3 -15.10 -7.97 -42.46
C PRO A 3 -14.75 -9.45 -42.70
N PRO A 4 -13.66 -9.75 -43.43
CA PRO A 4 -13.24 -11.12 -43.66
C PRO A 4 -12.96 -11.78 -42.32
N THR A 5 -13.66 -12.88 -42.04
CA THR A 5 -13.44 -13.68 -40.83
C THR A 5 -12.05 -14.30 -40.91
N LEU A 6 -11.13 -13.83 -40.06
CA LEU A 6 -9.82 -14.43 -39.88
C LEU A 6 -9.97 -15.92 -39.48
N PRO A 7 -9.05 -16.80 -39.90
CA PRO A 7 -9.11 -18.22 -39.53
C PRO A 7 -8.98 -18.37 -38.00
N PRO A 8 -9.62 -19.41 -37.41
CA PRO A 8 -9.54 -19.67 -35.98
C PRO A 8 -8.09 -19.97 -35.58
N LEU A 9 -7.68 -19.42 -34.44
CA LEU A 9 -6.39 -19.62 -33.81
C LEU A 9 -6.58 -20.57 -32.63
N HIS A 10 -6.12 -21.82 -32.75
CA HIS A 10 -6.30 -22.82 -31.71
C HIS A 10 -5.20 -22.70 -30.64
N VAL A 11 -5.59 -22.53 -29.38
CA VAL A 11 -4.69 -22.28 -28.25
C VAL A 11 -4.86 -23.38 -27.22
N GLU A 12 -3.91 -24.32 -27.16
CA GLU A 12 -3.90 -25.39 -26.15
C GLU A 12 -3.36 -24.86 -24.83
N LEU A 13 -4.20 -24.95 -23.78
CA LEU A 13 -3.91 -24.42 -22.45
C LEU A 13 -3.14 -25.42 -21.58
N THR A 14 -3.27 -26.73 -21.86
CA THR A 14 -2.55 -27.76 -21.11
C THR A 14 -1.08 -27.82 -21.47
N THR A 15 -0.27 -28.51 -20.65
CA THR A 15 1.16 -28.65 -20.92
C THR A 15 1.40 -29.84 -21.85
N PRO A 16 2.17 -29.68 -22.94
CA PRO A 16 2.83 -28.45 -23.40
C PRO A 16 1.86 -27.49 -24.09
N GLN A 17 1.94 -26.20 -23.75
CA GLN A 17 1.09 -25.17 -24.37
C GLN A 17 1.44 -24.99 -25.84
N THR A 18 0.43 -24.89 -26.70
CA THR A 18 0.62 -24.71 -28.14
C THR A 18 -0.32 -23.68 -28.75
N VAL A 19 0.10 -23.09 -29.86
CA VAL A 19 -0.73 -22.31 -30.78
C VAL A 19 -0.68 -23.00 -32.14
N ASP A 20 -1.82 -23.43 -32.66
CA ASP A 20 -1.96 -24.26 -33.87
C ASP A 20 -0.98 -25.45 -33.90
N GLY A 21 -0.85 -26.14 -32.76
CA GLY A 21 0.03 -27.31 -32.60
C GLY A 21 1.53 -26.99 -32.47
N ARG A 22 1.93 -25.72 -32.52
CA ARG A 22 3.32 -25.29 -32.29
C ARG A 22 3.53 -24.85 -30.85
N ARG A 23 4.62 -25.28 -30.22
CA ARG A 23 4.95 -24.92 -28.83
C ARG A 23 4.97 -23.41 -28.62
N ALA A 24 4.24 -22.95 -27.62
CA ALA A 24 4.09 -21.54 -27.28
C ALA A 24 4.61 -21.24 -25.86
N PRO A 25 5.27 -20.10 -25.63
CA PRO A 25 5.65 -19.70 -24.28
C PRO A 25 4.42 -19.40 -23.41
N PHE A 26 4.38 -19.98 -22.21
CA PHE A 26 3.27 -19.81 -21.26
C PHE A 26 2.88 -18.34 -21.03
N GLN A 27 3.85 -17.45 -20.83
CA GLN A 27 3.58 -16.03 -20.52
C GLN A 27 2.88 -15.30 -21.68
N SER A 28 3.33 -15.54 -22.91
CA SER A 28 2.77 -14.94 -24.13
C SER A 28 1.35 -15.46 -24.39
N LEU A 29 1.12 -16.74 -24.12
CA LEU A 29 -0.17 -17.41 -24.28
C LEU A 29 -1.17 -17.00 -23.19
N TRP A 30 -0.72 -16.93 -21.94
CA TRP A 30 -1.51 -16.46 -20.80
C TRP A 30 -2.04 -15.04 -21.04
N LEU A 31 -1.17 -14.13 -21.50
CA LEU A 31 -1.57 -12.75 -21.76
C LEU A 31 -2.53 -12.64 -22.96
N LEU A 32 -2.36 -13.47 -24.00
CA LEU A 32 -3.30 -13.55 -25.12
C LEU A 32 -4.69 -13.99 -24.66
N VAL A 33 -4.77 -15.08 -23.90
CA VAL A 33 -6.02 -15.64 -23.37
C VAL A 33 -6.68 -14.62 -22.43
N ARG A 34 -5.91 -13.90 -21.61
CA ARG A 34 -6.42 -12.84 -20.73
C ARG A 34 -7.06 -11.68 -21.49
N LEU A 35 -6.50 -11.31 -22.65
CA LEU A 35 -7.04 -10.27 -23.53
C LEU A 35 -8.31 -10.74 -24.26
N ALA A 36 -8.31 -11.96 -24.78
CA ALA A 36 -9.50 -12.55 -25.41
C ALA A 36 -10.65 -12.73 -24.40
N TYR A 37 -10.32 -13.12 -23.17
CA TYR A 37 -11.29 -13.23 -22.08
C TYR A 37 -11.86 -11.86 -21.65
N ALA A 38 -11.09 -10.77 -21.73
CA ALA A 38 -11.60 -9.42 -21.48
C ALA A 38 -12.69 -9.00 -22.50
N HIS A 39 -12.57 -9.43 -23.75
CA HIS A 39 -13.61 -9.24 -24.79
C HIS A 39 -14.91 -9.96 -24.47
N ARG A 40 -14.85 -11.13 -23.82
CA ARG A 40 -16.03 -11.87 -23.38
C ARG A 40 -16.73 -11.20 -22.19
N LEU A 41 -15.96 -10.66 -21.24
CA LEU A 41 -16.51 -10.05 -20.01
C LEU A 41 -17.04 -8.64 -20.22
N SER A 42 -16.40 -7.86 -21.08
CA SER A 42 -16.74 -6.44 -21.26
C SER A 42 -16.57 -6.04 -22.73
N PRO A 43 -17.51 -6.42 -23.61
CA PRO A 43 -17.42 -6.14 -25.05
C PRO A 43 -17.27 -4.64 -25.36
N GLU A 44 -17.88 -3.78 -24.53
CA GLU A 44 -17.81 -2.32 -24.67
C GLU A 44 -16.42 -1.75 -24.30
N GLN A 45 -15.73 -2.38 -23.34
CA GLN A 45 -14.42 -1.93 -22.82
C GLN A 45 -13.44 -3.10 -22.56
N PRO A 46 -13.00 -3.82 -23.61
CA PRO A 46 -12.20 -5.03 -23.45
C PRO A 46 -10.71 -4.70 -23.35
N LEU A 47 -10.33 -4.03 -22.28
CA LEU A 47 -8.96 -3.60 -22.01
C LEU A 47 -8.38 -4.33 -20.79
N VAL A 48 -7.06 -4.56 -20.82
CA VAL A 48 -6.31 -5.11 -19.68
C VAL A 48 -5.25 -4.09 -19.28
N ARG A 49 -5.37 -3.52 -18.07
CA ARG A 49 -4.42 -2.52 -17.60
C ARG A 49 -3.14 -3.19 -17.12
N LEU A 50 -2.03 -2.46 -17.17
CA LEU A 50 -0.75 -2.95 -16.66
C LEU A 50 -0.83 -3.34 -15.17
N ALA A 51 -1.70 -2.66 -14.39
CA ALA A 51 -1.97 -2.98 -13.00
C ALA A 51 -2.61 -4.37 -12.81
N ASP A 52 -3.46 -4.80 -13.74
CA ASP A 52 -4.18 -6.09 -13.70
C ASP A 52 -3.27 -7.29 -13.99
N LEU A 53 -2.08 -7.02 -14.55
CA LEU A 53 -1.05 -8.00 -14.85
C LEU A 53 -0.08 -8.21 -13.69
N ARG A 54 -0.06 -7.32 -12.70
CA ARG A 54 0.85 -7.41 -11.55
C ARG A 54 0.38 -8.51 -10.60
N GLY A 55 1.20 -9.54 -10.43
CA GLY A 55 0.91 -10.70 -9.58
C GLY A 55 0.62 -11.99 -10.35
N ALA A 56 0.29 -11.93 -11.64
CA ALA A 56 0.11 -13.11 -12.49
C ALA A 56 1.41 -13.52 -13.21
N VAL A 57 2.30 -12.56 -13.52
CA VAL A 57 3.51 -12.82 -14.33
C VAL A 57 4.70 -11.90 -13.95
N SER A 58 5.60 -12.38 -13.08
CA SER A 58 7.00 -11.91 -12.80
C SER A 58 7.27 -10.43 -12.40
N ASP A 59 8.44 -10.20 -11.78
CA ASP A 59 8.96 -8.91 -11.28
C ASP A 59 9.04 -7.77 -12.33
N ALA A 60 9.03 -6.51 -11.86
CA ALA A 60 8.88 -5.30 -12.69
C ALA A 60 9.96 -5.09 -13.77
N SER A 61 11.21 -5.52 -13.55
CA SER A 61 12.29 -5.45 -14.56
C SER A 61 12.09 -6.48 -15.68
N THR A 62 11.49 -7.63 -15.36
CA THR A 62 11.15 -8.70 -16.30
C THR A 62 9.87 -8.41 -17.07
N GLN A 63 8.97 -7.59 -16.49
CA GLN A 63 7.67 -7.27 -17.06
C GLN A 63 7.76 -6.56 -18.42
N ARG A 64 8.62 -5.54 -18.55
CA ARG A 64 8.82 -4.84 -19.83
C ARG A 64 9.31 -5.78 -20.94
N MET A 65 10.30 -6.61 -20.63
CA MET A 65 10.87 -7.57 -21.58
C MET A 65 9.87 -8.67 -21.94
N MET A 66 9.11 -9.17 -20.96
CA MET A 66 8.06 -10.16 -21.16
C MET A 66 6.94 -9.62 -22.07
N ILE A 67 6.47 -8.38 -21.84
CA ILE A 67 5.49 -7.73 -22.72
C ILE A 67 6.06 -7.59 -24.13
N SER A 68 7.28 -7.08 -24.28
CA SER A 68 7.91 -6.97 -25.60
C SER A 68 8.04 -8.32 -26.32
N ARG A 69 8.29 -9.41 -25.58
CA ARG A 69 8.35 -10.77 -26.10
C ARG A 69 6.97 -11.31 -26.49
N ALA A 70 5.95 -11.10 -25.66
CA ALA A 70 4.58 -11.49 -25.96
C ALA A 70 4.09 -10.84 -27.26
N PHE A 71 4.31 -9.55 -27.45
CA PHE A 71 3.97 -8.86 -28.71
C PHE A 71 4.69 -9.43 -29.93
N ARG A 72 5.93 -9.90 -29.78
CA ARG A 72 6.67 -10.56 -30.86
C ARG A 72 6.07 -11.93 -31.17
N ASP A 73 5.74 -12.70 -30.15
CA ASP A 73 5.13 -14.02 -30.31
C ASP A 73 3.74 -13.90 -30.95
N TRP A 74 2.93 -12.92 -30.54
CA TRP A 74 1.63 -12.63 -31.15
C TRP A 74 1.75 -12.25 -32.63
N GLN A 75 2.73 -11.43 -32.98
CA GLN A 75 3.01 -11.11 -34.38
C GLN A 75 3.35 -12.37 -35.18
N ASN A 76 4.12 -13.31 -34.60
CA ASN A 76 4.42 -14.60 -35.23
C ASN A 76 3.20 -15.53 -35.35
N TRP A 77 2.20 -15.36 -34.48
CA TRP A 77 0.89 -16.03 -34.56
C TRP A 77 -0.12 -15.25 -35.43
N GLY A 78 0.30 -14.13 -36.02
CA GLY A 78 -0.52 -13.26 -36.85
C GLY A 78 -1.54 -12.43 -36.08
N VAL A 79 -1.44 -12.33 -34.75
CA VAL A 79 -2.37 -11.59 -33.86
C VAL A 79 -1.99 -10.11 -33.76
N GLN A 80 -2.96 -9.22 -34.00
CA GLN A 80 -2.79 -7.79 -33.79
C GLN A 80 -3.30 -7.37 -32.40
N ALA A 81 -2.37 -6.99 -31.53
CA ALA A 81 -2.66 -6.40 -30.23
C ALA A 81 -2.23 -4.92 -30.23
N GLY A 82 -3.03 -4.07 -29.59
CA GLY A 82 -2.73 -2.66 -29.38
C GLY A 82 -2.38 -2.33 -27.93
N TRP A 83 -1.90 -1.10 -27.72
CA TRP A 83 -1.60 -0.55 -26.41
C TRP A 83 -1.98 0.92 -26.29
N GLY A 84 -2.24 1.38 -25.07
CA GLY A 84 -2.71 2.74 -24.80
C GLY A 84 -4.22 2.90 -25.01
N GLU A 85 -4.72 4.08 -24.71
CA GLU A 85 -6.17 4.39 -24.68
C GLU A 85 -6.79 4.59 -26.09
N GLN A 86 -5.97 4.70 -27.16
CA GLN A 86 -6.41 4.95 -28.54
C GLN A 86 -6.79 3.65 -29.27
N ARG A 87 -7.95 3.07 -28.95
CA ARG A 87 -8.44 1.79 -29.51
C ARG A 87 -8.82 1.83 -31.00
N ASP A 88 -9.24 2.97 -31.49
CA ASP A 88 -9.70 3.14 -32.87
C ASP A 88 -8.54 3.29 -33.87
N ARG A 89 -7.31 3.35 -33.36
CA ARG A 89 -6.10 3.51 -34.16
C ARG A 89 -5.49 2.15 -34.47
N GLU A 90 -5.12 1.91 -35.73
CA GLU A 90 -4.47 0.65 -36.07
C GLU A 90 -3.18 0.43 -35.25
N PRO A 91 -2.97 -0.77 -34.67
CA PRO A 91 -1.82 -1.06 -33.81
C PRO A 91 -0.44 -0.75 -34.43
N ARG A 92 -0.32 -0.83 -35.77
CA ARG A 92 0.92 -0.52 -36.51
C ARG A 92 1.37 0.94 -36.39
N PHE A 93 0.46 1.86 -36.06
CA PHE A 93 0.75 3.29 -35.93
C PHE A 93 0.98 3.75 -34.49
N LEU A 94 0.95 2.83 -33.52
CA LEU A 94 1.18 3.14 -32.11
C LEU A 94 2.68 3.28 -31.83
N ASN A 95 3.04 4.20 -30.93
CA ASN A 95 4.44 4.41 -30.55
C ASN A 95 4.97 3.21 -29.75
N ALA A 96 5.91 2.47 -30.32
CA ALA A 96 6.50 1.27 -29.74
C ALA A 96 7.19 1.51 -28.38
N ASP A 97 7.70 2.71 -28.11
CA ASP A 97 8.35 3.06 -26.84
C ASP A 97 7.39 3.01 -25.65
N LYS A 98 6.09 3.19 -25.92
CA LYS A 98 5.02 3.13 -24.91
C LYS A 98 4.40 1.74 -24.77
N ARG A 99 4.87 0.75 -25.53
CA ARG A 99 4.27 -0.59 -25.57
C ARG A 99 4.21 -1.26 -24.21
N SER A 100 5.22 -1.09 -23.35
CA SER A 100 5.24 -1.73 -22.03
C SER A 100 4.39 -1.02 -20.97
N GLN A 101 3.73 0.10 -21.29
CA GLN A 101 2.99 0.92 -20.33
C GLN A 101 1.51 0.51 -20.21
N GLY A 102 0.98 -0.21 -21.20
CA GLY A 102 -0.45 -0.54 -21.28
C GLY A 102 -1.35 0.71 -21.39
N PRO A 103 -2.67 0.56 -21.21
CA PRO A 103 -3.43 -0.69 -21.22
C PRO A 103 -3.25 -1.47 -22.54
N PHE A 104 -3.63 -2.74 -22.56
CA PHE A 104 -3.51 -3.66 -23.70
C PHE A 104 -4.88 -4.10 -24.20
N TRP A 105 -5.02 -4.32 -25.49
CA TRP A 105 -6.27 -4.74 -26.11
C TRP A 105 -6.02 -5.54 -27.40
N LEU A 106 -6.98 -6.38 -27.78
CA LEU A 106 -7.03 -7.03 -29.10
C LEU A 106 -8.04 -6.32 -30.00
N THR A 107 -7.85 -6.41 -31.31
CA THR A 107 -8.93 -6.08 -32.24
C THR A 107 -10.11 -7.05 -32.02
N PRO A 108 -11.36 -6.64 -32.27
CA PRO A 108 -12.51 -7.54 -32.13
C PRO A 108 -12.38 -8.80 -33.00
N GLU A 109 -11.80 -8.67 -34.20
CA GLU A 109 -11.53 -9.77 -35.12
C GLU A 109 -10.51 -10.76 -34.56
N ASP A 110 -9.42 -10.25 -33.97
CA ASP A 110 -8.42 -11.09 -33.31
C ASP A 110 -8.91 -11.76 -32.03
N ALA A 111 -9.77 -11.08 -31.26
CA ALA A 111 -10.36 -11.68 -30.07
C ALA A 111 -11.34 -12.80 -30.41
N ALA A 112 -12.16 -12.61 -31.44
CA ALA A 112 -13.18 -13.57 -31.87
C ALA A 112 -12.60 -14.88 -32.42
N ARG A 113 -11.37 -14.86 -32.96
CA ARG A 113 -10.74 -16.05 -33.53
C ARG A 113 -9.98 -16.92 -32.52
N VAL A 114 -9.75 -16.46 -31.28
CA VAL A 114 -9.02 -17.25 -30.27
C VAL A 114 -9.91 -18.38 -29.76
N VAL A 115 -9.56 -19.61 -30.10
CA VAL A 115 -10.26 -20.83 -29.64
C VAL A 115 -9.38 -21.54 -28.63
N CYS A 116 -9.74 -21.46 -27.35
CA CYS A 116 -9.02 -22.16 -26.28
C CYS A 116 -9.36 -23.65 -26.29
N LEU A 117 -8.35 -24.50 -26.12
CA LEU A 117 -8.47 -25.95 -26.01
C LEU A 117 -7.87 -26.45 -24.69
N VAL A 118 -8.48 -27.48 -24.11
CA VAL A 118 -7.94 -28.26 -22.99
C VAL A 118 -7.95 -29.72 -23.42
N GLU A 119 -6.76 -30.31 -23.54
CA GLU A 119 -6.56 -31.69 -24.00
C GLU A 119 -7.25 -31.95 -25.36
N GLY A 120 -7.15 -30.98 -26.28
CA GLY A 120 -7.75 -31.06 -27.62
C GLY A 120 -9.27 -30.84 -27.70
N ARG A 121 -9.96 -30.64 -26.57
CA ARG A 121 -11.40 -30.26 -26.54
C ARG A 121 -11.54 -28.75 -26.41
N ILE A 122 -12.60 -28.16 -26.97
CA ILE A 122 -12.89 -26.74 -26.77
C ILE A 122 -13.07 -26.47 -25.27
N ALA A 123 -12.24 -25.57 -24.75
CA ALA A 123 -12.23 -25.18 -23.35
C ALA A 123 -13.53 -24.46 -23.01
N ASP A 124 -14.14 -24.86 -21.91
CA ASP A 124 -15.27 -24.12 -21.36
C ASP A 124 -14.80 -22.89 -20.56
N ASP A 125 -15.76 -22.15 -20.03
CA ASP A 125 -15.50 -20.93 -19.28
C ASP A 125 -14.80 -21.21 -17.93
N THR A 126 -15.01 -22.40 -17.36
CA THR A 126 -14.33 -22.87 -16.14
C THR A 126 -12.86 -23.17 -16.41
N ASP A 127 -12.59 -23.86 -17.52
CA ASP A 127 -11.24 -24.19 -17.98
C ASP A 127 -10.40 -22.93 -18.22
N VAL A 128 -10.98 -21.95 -18.93
CA VAL A 128 -10.31 -20.67 -19.21
C VAL A 128 -10.04 -19.89 -17.93
N ARG A 129 -10.98 -19.87 -16.98
CA ARG A 129 -10.78 -19.24 -15.66
C ARG A 129 -9.69 -19.94 -14.86
N ALA A 130 -9.69 -21.28 -14.80
CA ALA A 130 -8.69 -22.05 -14.10
C ALA A 130 -7.28 -21.78 -14.66
N PHE A 131 -7.13 -21.74 -15.98
CA PHE A 131 -5.87 -21.39 -16.65
C PHE A 131 -5.41 -19.97 -16.33
N LEU A 132 -6.35 -19.02 -16.22
CA LEU A 132 -6.06 -17.63 -15.84
C LEU A 132 -5.88 -17.42 -14.34
N GLY A 133 -6.11 -18.44 -13.50
CA GLY A 133 -6.09 -18.32 -12.04
C GLY A 133 -7.25 -17.51 -11.46
N ILE A 134 -8.40 -17.47 -12.15
CA ILE A 134 -9.62 -16.77 -11.75
C ILE A 134 -10.52 -17.78 -11.02
N ALA A 135 -10.94 -17.49 -9.79
CA ALA A 135 -11.85 -18.38 -9.04
C ALA A 135 -13.24 -18.47 -9.70
N ALA A 136 -13.83 -19.68 -9.75
CA ALA A 136 -15.17 -19.89 -10.27
C ALA A 136 -16.24 -19.51 -9.21
N PRO A 137 -17.38 -18.92 -9.62
CA PRO A 137 -18.54 -18.77 -8.73
C PRO A 137 -19.20 -20.14 -8.52
N GLU A 138 -19.31 -20.60 -7.27
CA GLU A 138 -20.04 -21.83 -6.96
C GLU A 138 -21.54 -21.65 -7.23
N GLY A 139 -22.13 -22.58 -7.99
CA GLY A 139 -23.51 -22.54 -8.46
C GLY A 139 -24.54 -23.02 -7.42
N SER A 140 -25.73 -22.42 -7.51
CA SER A 140 -27.00 -22.66 -6.77
C SER A 140 -27.45 -24.12 -6.61
N PRO A 141 -28.36 -24.39 -5.65
CA PRO A 141 -29.77 -24.55 -6.04
C PRO A 141 -30.81 -23.88 -5.12
N ASP A 142 -31.71 -23.14 -5.78
CA ASP A 142 -33.19 -23.17 -5.72
C ASP A 142 -34.04 -22.72 -4.50
N ILE A 143 -35.11 -22.00 -4.88
CA ILE A 143 -36.42 -21.73 -4.24
C ILE A 143 -36.51 -20.72 -3.07
N GLY A 144 -36.92 -19.50 -3.44
CA GLY A 144 -38.05 -18.78 -2.83
C GLY A 144 -37.95 -18.36 -1.36
N ALA A 145 -37.29 -17.24 -1.07
CA ALA A 145 -37.61 -16.39 0.09
C ALA A 145 -37.13 -14.95 -0.14
N GLU A 146 -37.91 -14.00 0.34
CA GLU A 146 -37.82 -12.54 0.21
C GLU A 146 -36.44 -11.91 0.57
N PRO A 147 -36.14 -10.67 0.10
CA PRO A 147 -34.82 -10.08 0.21
C PRO A 147 -34.60 -9.50 1.61
N ASN A 148 -34.07 -10.31 2.52
CA ASN A 148 -33.38 -9.81 3.71
C ASN A 148 -31.90 -10.22 3.63
N ALA A 149 -31.06 -9.22 3.85
CA ALA A 149 -29.62 -9.21 3.64
C ALA A 149 -28.89 -10.48 4.14
N SER A 150 -27.94 -10.95 3.33
CA SER A 150 -26.79 -11.70 3.84
C SER A 150 -25.51 -11.00 3.43
N ALA A 151 -24.93 -10.30 4.41
CA ALA A 151 -23.53 -9.95 4.45
C ALA A 151 -22.71 -11.24 4.36
N LEU A 152 -21.81 -11.37 3.37
CA LEU A 152 -20.58 -12.19 3.37
C LEU A 152 -20.02 -12.49 1.96
N SER A 153 -20.63 -12.02 0.88
CA SER A 153 -19.99 -12.04 -0.44
C SER A 153 -19.21 -10.75 -0.65
N GLY A 154 -17.88 -10.81 -0.44
CA GLY A 154 -16.97 -9.79 -0.92
C GLY A 154 -17.15 -9.60 -2.44
N PRO A 155 -16.93 -8.38 -2.96
CA PRO A 155 -17.06 -8.11 -4.39
C PRO A 155 -16.10 -9.00 -5.20
N ALA A 156 -16.56 -9.40 -6.39
CA ALA A 156 -15.83 -10.25 -7.32
C ALA A 156 -14.38 -9.77 -7.57
N PRO A 157 -13.44 -10.69 -7.90
CA PRO A 157 -12.09 -10.31 -8.28
C PRO A 157 -12.10 -9.31 -9.45
N GLY A 158 -11.71 -8.06 -9.19
CA GLY A 158 -11.68 -6.98 -10.18
C GLY A 158 -12.83 -5.97 -10.10
N THR A 159 -13.85 -6.18 -9.26
CA THR A 159 -14.72 -5.07 -8.85
C THR A 159 -14.03 -4.28 -7.74
N PRO A 160 -14.02 -2.94 -7.80
CA PRO A 160 -13.54 -2.12 -6.70
C PRO A 160 -14.29 -2.53 -5.43
N ASN A 161 -13.56 -2.94 -4.40
CA ASN A 161 -14.12 -3.24 -3.09
C ASN A 161 -14.04 -2.00 -2.20
N PRO A 162 -15.10 -1.16 -2.17
CA PRO A 162 -15.11 -0.02 -1.26
C PRO A 162 -15.19 -0.48 0.20
N ALA A 163 -15.66 -1.69 0.50
CA ALA A 163 -15.81 -2.16 1.88
C ALA A 163 -14.45 -2.27 2.58
N PHE A 164 -13.42 -2.79 1.90
CA PHE A 164 -12.06 -2.78 2.41
C PHE A 164 -11.60 -1.35 2.74
N TRP A 165 -11.69 -0.45 1.77
CA TRP A 165 -11.18 0.92 1.93
C TRP A 165 -11.96 1.70 2.98
N HIS A 166 -13.28 1.52 3.04
CA HIS A 166 -14.12 2.08 4.07
C HIS A 166 -13.66 1.58 5.45
N ALA A 167 -13.60 0.27 5.67
CA ALA A 167 -13.17 -0.30 6.96
C ALA A 167 -11.74 0.11 7.35
N PHE A 168 -10.81 0.11 6.39
CA PHE A 168 -9.42 0.51 6.62
C PHE A 168 -9.28 1.99 6.94
N LEU A 169 -10.01 2.88 6.24
CA LEU A 169 -10.02 4.31 6.53
C LEU A 169 -10.72 4.62 7.86
N THR A 170 -11.81 3.89 8.19
CA THR A 170 -12.45 3.95 9.52
C THR A 170 -11.45 3.58 10.61
N ALA A 171 -10.68 2.50 10.42
CA ALA A 171 -9.62 2.12 11.35
C ALA A 171 -8.57 3.22 11.51
N ARG A 172 -8.07 3.75 10.39
CA ARG A 172 -7.09 4.86 10.39
C ARG A 172 -7.61 6.09 11.13
N HIS A 173 -8.89 6.43 10.94
CA HIS A 173 -9.52 7.54 11.63
C HIS A 173 -9.64 7.27 13.14
N ALA A 174 -10.15 6.11 13.53
CA ALA A 174 -10.24 5.70 14.94
C ALA A 174 -8.86 5.68 15.63
N MET A 175 -7.80 5.23 14.93
CA MET A 175 -6.43 5.30 15.44
C MET A 175 -5.96 6.73 15.68
N ARG A 176 -6.32 7.68 14.81
CA ARG A 176 -5.97 9.10 14.93
C ARG A 176 -6.63 9.73 16.15
N GLU A 177 -7.87 9.36 16.42
CA GLU A 177 -8.63 9.85 17.57
C GLU A 177 -8.34 9.04 18.86
N GLY A 178 -7.28 8.21 18.87
CA GLY A 178 -6.91 7.42 20.06
C GLY A 178 -7.89 6.31 20.45
N ARG A 179 -8.94 6.05 19.65
CA ARG A 179 -9.93 4.99 19.88
C ARG A 179 -9.42 3.65 19.36
N LEU A 180 -8.41 3.11 20.03
CA LEU A 180 -7.75 1.87 19.63
C LEU A 180 -8.62 0.64 19.92
N LEU A 181 -9.23 0.60 21.10
CA LEU A 181 -10.15 -0.45 21.53
C LEU A 181 -11.60 -0.02 21.30
N HIS A 182 -12.49 -1.01 21.20
CA HIS A 182 -13.92 -0.75 21.23
C HIS A 182 -14.33 -0.32 22.64
N ALA A 183 -15.11 0.74 22.76
CA ALA A 183 -15.66 1.16 24.05
C ALA A 183 -16.66 0.09 24.52
N LEU A 184 -16.33 -0.57 25.63
CA LEU A 184 -17.31 -1.39 26.37
C LEU A 184 -18.14 -0.45 27.25
N SER A 185 -19.05 0.33 26.66
CA SER A 185 -19.93 1.21 27.45
C SER A 185 -21.16 0.44 27.94
N THR A 186 -21.29 0.40 29.27
CA THR A 186 -22.46 -0.07 30.03
C THR A 186 -23.55 1.01 30.15
N GLY A 187 -23.86 1.75 29.08
CA GLY A 187 -24.75 2.91 29.16
C GLY A 187 -25.52 3.17 27.87
N THR A 188 -26.84 3.04 27.94
CA THR A 188 -27.80 3.35 26.89
C THR A 188 -27.90 4.85 26.63
N SER A 189 -27.21 5.38 25.63
CA SER A 189 -27.72 6.47 24.77
C SER A 189 -26.75 6.78 23.62
N THR A 190 -27.27 6.70 22.39
CA THR A 190 -26.59 6.88 21.09
C THR A 190 -25.68 5.71 20.67
N SER A 191 -25.66 5.41 19.38
CA SER A 191 -25.19 4.17 18.74
C SER A 191 -23.70 3.84 18.99
N ASP A 192 -23.38 3.32 20.17
CA ASP A 192 -22.06 2.75 20.47
C ASP A 192 -21.73 1.52 19.60
N THR A 193 -22.74 0.90 18.98
CA THR A 193 -22.57 -0.11 17.92
C THR A 193 -21.97 0.46 16.62
N GLU A 194 -22.04 1.76 16.37
CA GLU A 194 -21.52 2.39 15.15
C GLU A 194 -20.10 2.96 15.31
N ARG A 195 -19.64 3.23 16.54
CA ARG A 195 -18.29 3.76 16.82
C ARG A 195 -17.31 2.65 17.23
N GLY A 196 -17.15 1.66 16.36
CA GLY A 196 -16.15 0.59 16.51
C GLY A 196 -14.73 1.15 16.75
N GLY A 197 -13.95 0.45 17.57
CA GLY A 197 -12.53 0.78 17.79
C GLY A 197 -11.65 0.42 16.59
N ALA A 198 -10.46 0.99 16.51
CA ALA A 198 -9.52 0.76 15.41
C ALA A 198 -9.25 -0.72 15.13
N LEU A 199 -9.08 -1.55 16.17
CA LEU A 199 -8.84 -2.98 16.01
C LEU A 199 -10.04 -3.72 15.41
N LEU A 200 -11.26 -3.33 15.75
CA LEU A 200 -12.48 -3.93 15.18
C LEU A 200 -12.60 -3.55 13.70
N ALA A 201 -12.36 -2.28 13.36
CA ALA A 201 -12.36 -1.82 11.98
C ALA A 201 -11.21 -2.46 11.15
N LEU A 202 -10.03 -2.70 11.74
CA LEU A 202 -8.95 -3.46 11.11
C LEU A 202 -9.33 -4.91 10.85
N ARG A 203 -10.06 -5.54 11.78
CA ARG A 203 -10.60 -6.89 11.59
C ARG A 203 -11.57 -6.93 10.40
N HIS A 204 -12.52 -6.00 10.33
CA HIS A 204 -13.42 -5.87 9.18
C HIS A 204 -12.67 -5.61 7.88
N ALA A 205 -11.61 -4.79 7.90
CA ALA A 205 -10.76 -4.59 6.74
C ALA A 205 -10.00 -5.89 6.35
N GLY A 206 -9.59 -6.70 7.34
CA GLY A 206 -8.98 -8.01 7.10
C GLY A 206 -9.95 -8.98 6.43
N ASP A 207 -11.19 -9.05 6.91
CA ASP A 207 -12.26 -9.89 6.34
C ASP A 207 -12.61 -9.46 4.90
N ALA A 208 -12.53 -8.15 4.62
CA ALA A 208 -12.79 -7.58 3.30
C ALA A 208 -11.55 -7.49 2.38
N ALA A 209 -10.38 -8.00 2.79
CA ALA A 209 -9.14 -7.86 2.01
C ALA A 209 -9.05 -8.88 0.86
N ASP A 210 -9.14 -8.40 -0.37
CA ASP A 210 -9.15 -9.22 -1.59
C ASP A 210 -7.74 -9.60 -2.06
N ASN A 211 -6.73 -8.77 -1.78
CA ASN A 211 -5.35 -8.98 -2.26
C ASN A 211 -4.28 -8.91 -1.17
N ASP A 212 -3.07 -9.37 -1.51
CA ASP A 212 -1.96 -9.45 -0.56
C ASP A 212 -1.45 -8.10 -0.08
N PHE A 213 -1.66 -7.04 -0.86
CA PHE A 213 -1.33 -5.68 -0.45
C PHE A 213 -2.30 -5.18 0.62
N GLN A 214 -3.60 -5.36 0.43
CA GLN A 214 -4.62 -5.05 1.43
C GLN A 214 -4.40 -5.82 2.73
N ARG A 215 -4.10 -7.13 2.64
CA ARG A 215 -3.73 -7.94 3.81
C ARG A 215 -2.47 -7.44 4.52
N ALA A 216 -1.45 -7.01 3.76
CA ALA A 216 -0.24 -6.42 4.31
C ALA A 216 -0.49 -5.07 4.99
N LEU A 217 -1.36 -4.23 4.42
CA LEU A 217 -1.78 -2.96 5.03
C LEU A 217 -2.52 -3.17 6.35
N VAL A 218 -3.42 -4.15 6.42
CA VAL A 218 -4.11 -4.53 7.67
C VAL A 218 -3.10 -4.98 8.72
N THR A 219 -2.20 -5.89 8.36
CA THR A 219 -1.16 -6.39 9.30
C THR A 219 -0.27 -5.26 9.82
N LEU A 220 0.11 -4.31 8.96
CA LEU A 220 0.86 -3.12 9.35
C LEU A 220 0.05 -2.22 10.30
N GLY A 221 -1.24 -2.00 9.98
CA GLY A 221 -2.16 -1.22 10.82
C GLY A 221 -2.34 -1.82 12.20
N GLU A 222 -2.50 -3.14 12.29
CA GLU A 222 -2.59 -3.88 13.55
C GLU A 222 -1.29 -3.78 14.36
N ALA A 223 -0.13 -3.86 13.71
CA ALA A 223 1.16 -3.69 14.38
C ALA A 223 1.31 -2.28 14.98
N MET A 224 0.90 -1.26 14.24
CA MET A 224 0.90 0.13 14.73
C MET A 224 -0.10 0.33 15.88
N ALA A 225 -1.27 -0.30 15.83
CA ALA A 225 -2.26 -0.26 16.90
C ALA A 225 -1.75 -0.98 18.17
N ALA A 226 -1.18 -2.17 18.03
CA ALA A 226 -0.57 -2.93 19.12
C ALA A 226 0.56 -2.13 19.80
N ARG A 227 1.42 -1.48 19.01
CA ARG A 227 2.45 -0.57 19.53
C ARG A 227 1.86 0.56 20.37
N ARG A 228 0.83 1.25 19.86
CA ARG A 228 0.18 2.35 20.59
C ARG A 228 -0.54 1.90 21.87
N LEU A 229 -0.92 0.62 21.96
CA LEU A 229 -1.44 -0.01 23.18
C LEU A 229 -0.35 -0.47 24.15
N GLY A 230 0.93 -0.34 23.80
CA GLY A 230 2.06 -0.84 24.60
C GLY A 230 2.31 -2.35 24.46
N ASP A 231 1.56 -3.05 23.60
CA ASP A 231 1.74 -4.49 23.36
C ASP A 231 2.88 -4.75 22.35
N SER A 232 4.10 -4.62 22.85
CA SER A 232 5.34 -4.79 22.07
C SER A 232 5.50 -6.21 21.52
N THR A 233 5.02 -7.22 22.25
CA THR A 233 5.08 -8.62 21.84
C THR A 233 4.20 -8.85 20.61
N ARG A 234 2.94 -8.40 20.67
CA ARG A 234 2.02 -8.50 19.53
C ARG A 234 2.50 -7.68 18.34
N ALA A 235 3.00 -6.46 18.58
CA ALA A 235 3.55 -5.63 17.52
C ALA A 235 4.72 -6.35 16.81
N SER A 236 5.65 -6.96 17.56
CA SER A 236 6.77 -7.72 16.99
C SER A 236 6.33 -8.95 16.20
N ALA A 237 5.33 -9.69 16.70
CA ALA A 237 4.77 -10.84 16.01
C ALA A 237 4.12 -10.44 14.67
N LEU A 238 3.33 -9.36 14.66
CA LEU A 238 2.68 -8.84 13.45
C LEU A 238 3.70 -8.31 12.44
N LEU A 239 4.76 -7.63 12.87
CA LEU A 239 5.85 -7.19 11.99
C LEU A 239 6.61 -8.37 11.39
N SER A 240 6.80 -9.44 12.17
CA SER A 240 7.42 -10.68 11.69
C SER A 240 6.53 -11.39 10.66
N GLN A 241 5.22 -11.44 10.90
CA GLN A 241 4.23 -11.93 9.94
C GLN A 241 4.22 -11.11 8.65
N LEU A 242 4.20 -9.77 8.76
CA LEU A 242 4.27 -8.86 7.62
C LEU A 242 5.53 -9.11 6.79
N ARG A 243 6.68 -9.27 7.45
CA ARG A 243 7.96 -9.56 6.80
C ARG A 243 7.95 -10.92 6.08
N ALA A 244 7.40 -11.95 6.71
CA ALA A 244 7.25 -13.27 6.09
C ALA A 244 6.32 -13.22 4.86
N HIS A 245 5.15 -12.60 5.01
CA HIS A 245 4.17 -12.41 3.94
C HIS A 245 4.77 -11.69 2.72
N ARG A 246 5.48 -10.58 2.94
CA ARG A 246 6.19 -9.81 1.89
C ARG A 246 7.30 -10.57 1.18
N ARG A 247 7.94 -11.55 1.84
CA ARG A 247 9.01 -12.37 1.24
C ARG A 247 8.46 -13.53 0.44
N GLN A 248 7.36 -14.12 0.90
CA GLN A 248 6.75 -15.29 0.29
C GLN A 248 5.82 -14.92 -0.88
N ARG A 249 5.25 -13.71 -0.86
CA ARG A 249 4.29 -13.25 -1.86
C ARG A 249 4.77 -11.96 -2.51
N HIS A 250 4.45 -11.78 -3.79
CA HIS A 250 4.72 -10.53 -4.48
C HIS A 250 3.64 -9.49 -4.09
N VAL A 251 3.97 -8.62 -3.14
CA VAL A 251 3.06 -7.59 -2.62
C VAL A 251 3.29 -6.26 -3.36
N LEU A 252 2.22 -5.65 -3.88
CA LEU A 252 2.31 -4.29 -4.44
C LEU A 252 2.82 -3.30 -3.40
N GLY A 253 3.67 -2.33 -3.78
CA GLY A 253 4.23 -1.38 -2.82
C GLY A 253 5.16 -2.04 -1.79
N ASN A 254 5.80 -3.15 -2.16
CA ASN A 254 6.69 -3.91 -1.28
C ASN A 254 7.75 -3.01 -0.62
N ASP A 255 8.32 -2.08 -1.37
CA ASP A 255 9.37 -1.17 -0.90
C ASP A 255 8.86 -0.25 0.22
N TYR A 256 7.67 0.32 0.04
CA TYR A 256 7.00 1.13 1.06
C TYR A 256 6.71 0.31 2.32
N LEU A 257 6.13 -0.89 2.15
CA LEU A 257 5.83 -1.79 3.27
C LEU A 257 7.11 -2.25 3.99
N ALA A 258 8.22 -2.44 3.27
CA ALA A 258 9.53 -2.74 3.85
C ALA A 258 10.04 -1.60 4.73
N ALA A 259 9.95 -0.38 4.21
CA ALA A 259 10.39 0.82 4.91
C ALA A 259 9.54 1.05 6.16
N MET A 260 8.21 0.98 6.05
CA MET A 260 7.31 1.10 7.20
C MET A 260 7.49 -0.02 8.22
N GLU A 261 7.65 -1.27 7.80
CA GLU A 261 7.96 -2.39 8.71
C GLU A 261 9.21 -2.10 9.55
N ARG A 262 10.28 -1.59 8.90
CA ARG A 262 11.51 -1.21 9.59
C ARG A 262 11.33 -0.01 10.51
N ILE A 263 10.61 1.03 10.08
CA ILE A 263 10.34 2.22 10.90
C ILE A 263 9.47 1.84 12.11
N VAL A 264 8.42 1.05 11.94
CA VAL A 264 7.58 0.60 13.06
C VAL A 264 8.38 -0.31 14.01
N THR A 265 9.30 -1.12 13.49
CA THR A 265 10.25 -1.87 14.33
C THR A 265 11.15 -0.92 15.14
N ALA A 266 11.65 0.16 14.53
CA ALA A 266 12.46 1.17 15.21
C ALA A 266 11.65 1.91 16.28
N TRP A 267 10.39 2.24 16.01
CA TRP A 267 9.47 2.78 17.01
C TRP A 267 9.30 1.83 18.19
N CYS A 268 9.12 0.52 17.96
CA CYS A 268 9.03 -0.46 19.04
C CYS A 268 10.33 -0.59 19.85
N ALA A 269 11.50 -0.34 19.25
CA ALA A 269 12.77 -0.27 19.98
C ALA A 269 12.85 1.00 20.83
N TYR A 270 12.44 2.15 20.27
CA TYR A 270 12.37 3.42 20.99
C TYR A 270 11.41 3.38 22.20
N ASP A 271 10.23 2.77 22.04
CA ASP A 271 9.24 2.62 23.12
C ASP A 271 9.80 1.79 24.29
N ARG A 272 10.72 0.85 24.00
CA ARG A 272 11.46 0.05 24.98
C ARG A 272 12.76 0.71 25.50
N ARG A 273 13.01 1.96 25.13
CA ARG A 273 14.23 2.74 25.44
C ARG A 273 15.54 2.15 24.87
N ASP A 274 15.45 1.28 23.86
CA ASP A 274 16.61 0.78 23.13
C ASP A 274 16.94 1.75 21.98
N LEU A 275 17.58 2.87 22.34
CA LEU A 275 17.86 3.98 21.42
C LEU A 275 18.87 3.58 20.33
N ASP A 276 19.82 2.69 20.64
CA ASP A 276 20.84 2.26 19.69
C ASP A 276 20.27 1.31 18.63
N LEU A 277 19.42 0.36 19.04
CA LEU A 277 18.70 -0.45 18.07
C LEU A 277 17.78 0.40 17.19
N ALA A 278 17.06 1.36 17.78
CA ALA A 278 16.18 2.26 17.03
C ALA A 278 16.96 3.06 15.99
N ALA A 279 18.06 3.71 16.39
CA ALA A 279 18.93 4.46 15.50
C ALA A 279 19.55 3.56 14.41
N GLY A 280 20.05 2.38 14.78
CA GLY A 280 20.65 1.43 13.83
C GLY A 280 19.65 0.85 12.82
N LEU A 281 18.35 0.78 13.15
CA LEU A 281 17.30 0.43 12.20
C LEU A 281 17.03 1.57 11.21
N LEU A 282 17.00 2.82 11.68
CA LEU A 282 16.80 4.00 10.83
C LEU A 282 18.00 4.26 9.90
N ALA A 283 19.23 4.09 10.40
CA ALA A 283 20.44 4.23 9.60
C ALA A 283 20.47 3.21 8.45
N ARG A 284 20.18 1.93 8.73
CA ARG A 284 20.09 0.88 7.70
C ARG A 284 19.01 1.16 6.64
N LEU A 285 17.96 1.92 6.97
CA LEU A 285 16.99 2.35 5.96
C LEU A 285 17.58 3.42 5.03
N ALA A 286 18.35 4.36 5.56
CA ALA A 286 18.99 5.43 4.80
C ALA A 286 20.16 4.94 3.93
N ASP A 287 20.87 3.92 4.38
CA ASP A 287 22.08 3.44 3.72
C ASP A 287 21.82 2.57 2.48
N ALA A 288 20.63 1.97 2.36
CA ALA A 288 20.34 0.98 1.32
C ALA A 288 19.11 1.33 0.47
N GLU A 289 19.15 0.96 -0.82
CA GLU A 289 17.96 0.97 -1.67
C GLU A 289 17.00 -0.19 -1.30
N PRO A 290 15.68 0.00 -1.46
CA PRO A 290 14.99 1.20 -1.96
C PRO A 290 14.79 2.30 -0.89
N GLY A 291 15.24 2.06 0.35
CA GLY A 291 15.01 2.94 1.50
C GLY A 291 15.52 4.36 1.29
N ARG A 292 16.73 4.51 0.72
CA ARG A 292 17.31 5.81 0.36
C ARG A 292 16.42 6.60 -0.61
N SER A 293 15.93 5.96 -1.68
CA SER A 293 15.01 6.60 -2.62
C SER A 293 13.69 7.00 -1.96
N LEU A 294 13.13 6.15 -1.10
CA LEU A 294 11.89 6.45 -0.37
C LEU A 294 12.07 7.62 0.59
N LEU A 295 13.21 7.74 1.25
CA LEU A 295 13.55 8.89 2.09
C LEU A 295 13.75 10.18 1.29
N ARG A 296 13.89 10.11 -0.04
CA ARG A 296 13.94 11.31 -0.89
C ARG A 296 12.57 11.70 -1.41
N TYR A 297 11.74 10.72 -1.79
CA TYR A 297 10.53 10.98 -2.59
C TYR A 297 9.21 10.60 -1.92
N HIS A 298 9.21 9.79 -0.86
CA HIS A 298 7.97 9.34 -0.22
C HIS A 298 7.68 10.14 1.07
N PRO A 299 6.70 11.05 1.08
CA PRO A 299 6.50 11.99 2.18
C PRO A 299 6.17 11.29 3.51
N GLN A 300 5.37 10.23 3.52
CA GLN A 300 5.10 9.47 4.77
C GLN A 300 6.37 8.83 5.36
N ILE A 301 7.23 8.22 4.54
CA ILE A 301 8.46 7.59 5.00
C ILE A 301 9.42 8.64 5.56
N ARG A 302 9.54 9.77 4.86
CA ARG A 302 10.30 10.93 5.33
C ARG A 302 9.77 11.45 6.66
N PHE A 303 8.47 11.65 6.78
CA PHE A 303 7.86 12.10 8.03
C PHE A 303 8.21 11.17 9.19
N GLU A 304 7.92 9.88 9.06
CA GLU A 304 8.12 8.90 10.13
C GLU A 304 9.60 8.77 10.51
N TRP A 305 10.50 8.76 9.53
CA TRP A 305 11.94 8.67 9.76
C TRP A 305 12.49 9.92 10.45
N ASN A 306 12.18 11.12 9.95
CA ASN A 306 12.67 12.37 10.56
C ASN A 306 12.11 12.57 11.97
N ASN A 307 10.82 12.29 12.17
CA ASN A 307 10.16 12.41 13.47
C ASN A 307 10.80 11.47 14.51
N LEU A 308 11.02 10.19 14.16
CA LEU A 308 11.64 9.25 15.08
C LEU A 308 13.14 9.53 15.31
N SER A 309 13.90 9.88 14.27
CA SER A 309 15.32 10.27 14.42
C SER A 309 15.47 11.44 15.40
N ALA A 310 14.64 12.48 15.25
CA ALA A 310 14.65 13.64 16.14
C ALA A 310 14.29 13.28 17.59
N LEU A 311 13.33 12.36 17.79
CA LEU A 311 12.98 11.87 19.13
C LEU A 311 14.09 11.05 19.79
N ILE A 312 14.83 10.27 19.01
CA ILE A 312 16.00 9.50 19.48
C ILE A 312 17.11 10.48 19.89
N ASP A 313 17.44 11.44 19.05
CA ASP A 313 18.49 12.42 19.32
C ASP A 313 18.14 13.32 20.50
N ARG A 314 16.87 13.72 20.61
CA ARG A 314 16.36 14.42 21.81
C ARG A 314 16.54 13.58 23.06
N ALA A 315 16.17 12.31 23.04
CA ALA A 315 16.33 11.43 24.20
C ALA A 315 17.82 11.30 24.58
N ARG A 316 18.71 11.07 23.61
CA ARG A 316 20.16 11.01 23.83
C ARG A 316 20.70 12.31 24.44
N LEU A 317 20.28 13.46 23.93
CA LEU A 317 20.72 14.77 24.43
C LEU A 317 20.26 15.03 25.87
N LEU A 318 19.06 14.54 26.24
CA LEU A 318 18.53 14.67 27.59
C LEU A 318 19.20 13.72 28.60
N TYR A 319 19.60 12.52 28.16
CA TYR A 319 20.30 11.55 29.00
C TYR A 319 21.83 11.71 28.99
N ALA A 320 22.36 12.56 28.12
CA ALA A 320 23.79 12.84 28.08
C ALA A 320 24.25 13.54 29.37
N ASP A 321 25.38 13.10 29.90
CA ASP A 321 26.01 13.73 31.05
C ASP A 321 26.36 15.19 30.73
N ALA A 322 25.89 16.11 31.58
CA ALA A 322 26.01 17.54 31.33
C ALA A 322 27.46 18.02 31.36
N ASP A 323 28.33 17.33 32.09
CA ASP A 323 29.74 17.68 32.25
C ASP A 323 30.60 17.17 31.08
N GLY A 324 30.06 16.29 30.22
CA GLY A 324 30.79 15.66 29.12
C GLY A 324 30.68 16.33 27.75
N ILE A 325 29.76 17.29 27.58
CA ILE A 325 29.49 17.94 26.28
C ILE A 325 29.61 19.45 26.42
N ALA A 326 30.49 20.06 25.61
CA ALA A 326 30.61 21.51 25.54
C ALA A 326 29.25 22.17 25.20
N LEU A 327 28.94 23.29 25.86
CA LEU A 327 27.65 23.98 25.73
C LEU A 327 27.30 24.31 24.27
N GLU A 328 28.29 24.70 23.46
CA GLU A 328 28.12 24.98 22.03
C GLU A 328 27.73 23.73 21.21
N ALA A 329 28.35 22.59 21.49
CA ALA A 329 28.03 21.32 20.84
C ALA A 329 26.61 20.87 21.21
N ARG A 330 26.22 21.10 22.48
CA ARG A 330 24.88 20.84 22.99
C ARG A 330 23.83 21.73 22.32
N ALA A 331 24.15 23.01 22.09
CA ALA A 331 23.31 23.96 21.35
C ALA A 331 23.15 23.58 19.88
N HIS A 332 24.25 23.20 19.20
CA HIS A 332 24.19 22.69 17.82
C HIS A 332 23.33 21.43 17.71
N ALA A 333 23.47 20.49 18.64
CA ALA A 333 22.64 19.28 18.67
C ALA A 333 21.15 19.62 18.85
N ALA A 334 20.82 20.55 19.75
CA ALA A 334 19.44 21.02 19.95
C ALA A 334 18.85 21.66 18.68
N GLN A 335 19.63 22.50 17.99
CA GLN A 335 19.23 23.12 16.72
C GLN A 335 19.02 22.07 15.62
N HIS A 336 19.89 21.07 15.52
CA HIS A 336 19.75 19.97 14.57
C HIS A 336 18.45 19.18 14.82
N ILE A 337 18.12 18.87 16.08
CA ILE A 337 16.87 18.18 16.44
C ILE A 337 15.65 19.00 16.00
N VAL A 338 15.66 20.32 16.22
CA VAL A 338 14.59 21.22 15.77
C VAL A 338 14.45 21.19 14.25
N ALA A 339 15.54 21.36 13.51
CA ALA A 339 15.53 21.31 12.04
C ALA A 339 15.06 19.96 11.48
N GLN A 340 15.36 18.86 12.19
CA GLN A 340 14.88 17.53 11.85
C GLN A 340 13.35 17.42 12.01
N PHE A 341 12.78 17.96 13.08
CA PHE A 341 11.32 18.04 13.26
C PHE A 341 10.67 18.96 12.22
N GLU A 342 11.29 20.08 11.85
CA GLU A 342 10.80 20.94 10.76
C GLU A 342 10.77 20.20 9.42
N THR A 343 11.78 19.35 9.16
CA THR A 343 11.81 18.47 7.98
C THR A 343 10.67 17.44 8.02
N ALA A 344 10.37 16.89 9.21
CA ALA A 344 9.21 16.02 9.39
C ALA A 344 7.89 16.77 9.14
N LEU A 345 7.76 18.01 9.63
CA LEU A 345 6.58 18.85 9.41
C LEU A 345 6.36 19.16 7.93
N ALA A 346 7.42 19.50 7.19
CA ALA A 346 7.32 19.71 5.74
C ALA A 346 6.80 18.44 5.04
N ALA A 347 7.33 17.26 5.40
CA ALA A 347 6.87 15.99 4.84
C ALA A 347 5.41 15.64 5.20
N ALA A 348 4.96 15.99 6.40
CA ALA A 348 3.56 15.85 6.82
C ALA A 348 2.62 16.76 6.01
N LEU A 349 3.03 18.00 5.73
CA LEU A 349 2.27 18.94 4.91
C LEU A 349 2.21 18.51 3.45
N GLU A 350 3.31 18.03 2.87
CA GLU A 350 3.36 17.49 1.51
C GLU A 350 2.40 16.31 1.30
N SER A 351 2.22 15.48 2.33
CA SER A 351 1.27 14.35 2.31
C SER A 351 -0.15 14.72 2.74
N GLN A 352 -0.41 16.00 3.07
CA GLN A 352 -1.69 16.48 3.58
C GLN A 352 -2.20 15.69 4.79
N ALA A 353 -1.28 15.16 5.61
CA ALA A 353 -1.59 14.31 6.75
C ALA A 353 -1.77 15.15 8.02
N SER A 354 -2.99 15.65 8.26
CA SER A 354 -3.26 16.53 9.42
C SER A 354 -2.91 15.90 10.78
N ASP A 355 -2.99 14.57 10.92
CA ASP A 355 -2.55 13.85 12.12
C ASP A 355 -1.03 13.87 12.29
N ALA A 356 -0.28 13.73 11.21
CA ALA A 356 1.17 13.83 11.22
C ALA A 356 1.60 15.26 11.60
N VAL A 357 0.90 16.28 11.11
CA VAL A 357 1.11 17.69 11.45
C VAL A 357 0.86 17.95 12.95
N GLN A 358 -0.24 17.43 13.50
CA GLN A 358 -0.50 17.51 14.93
C GLN A 358 0.61 16.84 15.75
N GLN A 359 0.99 15.62 15.39
CA GLN A 359 2.01 14.84 16.11
C GLN A 359 3.37 15.55 16.14
N VAL A 360 3.84 16.06 14.99
CA VAL A 360 5.13 16.76 14.93
C VAL A 360 5.08 18.11 15.62
N ALA A 361 3.97 18.84 15.57
CA ALA A 361 3.81 20.08 16.31
C ALA A 361 3.91 19.84 17.83
N ALA A 362 3.26 18.79 18.34
CA ALA A 362 3.41 18.39 19.75
C ALA A 362 4.87 18.04 20.10
N ASN A 363 5.53 17.24 19.25
CA ASN A 363 6.91 16.84 19.48
C ASN A 363 7.88 18.03 19.42
N LEU A 364 7.69 18.95 18.48
CA LEU A 364 8.49 20.15 18.30
C LEU A 364 8.31 21.09 19.50
N GLY A 365 7.06 21.35 19.91
CA GLY A 365 6.77 22.17 21.09
C GLY A 365 7.37 21.60 22.38
N MET A 366 7.22 20.29 22.61
CA MET A 366 7.84 19.62 23.76
C MET A 366 9.37 19.66 23.69
N THR A 367 9.96 19.60 22.49
CA THR A 367 11.41 19.70 22.31
C THR A 367 11.92 21.10 22.64
N CYS A 368 11.25 22.15 22.14
CA CYS A 368 11.55 23.54 22.48
C CYS A 368 11.47 23.77 24.00
N TRP A 369 10.47 23.19 24.67
CA TRP A 369 10.30 23.30 26.12
C TRP A 369 11.41 22.60 26.92
N LEU A 370 11.70 21.35 26.58
CA LEU A 370 12.70 20.52 27.27
C LEU A 370 14.12 21.03 27.07
N LEU A 371 14.41 21.64 25.91
CA LEU A 371 15.73 22.15 25.55
C LEU A 371 15.82 23.67 25.65
N ARG A 372 14.86 24.35 26.29
CA ARG A 372 14.75 25.82 26.31
C ARG A 372 16.01 26.52 26.80
N ASP A 373 16.68 25.98 27.82
CA ASP A 373 17.88 26.61 28.40
C ASP A 373 19.09 26.50 27.46
N VAL A 374 19.12 25.45 26.63
CA VAL A 374 20.16 25.22 25.61
C VAL A 374 19.85 26.03 24.34
N LEU A 375 18.57 26.18 23.99
CA LEU A 375 18.11 26.94 22.82
C LEU A 375 18.10 28.46 23.07
N GLY A 376 17.77 28.90 24.28
CA GLY A 376 17.63 30.32 24.67
C GLY A 376 18.93 31.10 24.73
N ASN A 377 20.08 30.41 24.70
CA ASN A 377 21.39 31.04 24.54
C ASN A 377 21.70 31.41 23.07
N ALA A 378 20.88 30.97 22.11
CA ALA A 378 20.93 31.46 20.75
C ALA A 378 20.20 32.81 20.69
N VAL A 379 20.90 33.84 20.20
CA VAL A 379 20.58 35.29 20.30
C VAL A 379 19.14 35.69 19.89
N HIS A 380 18.35 34.81 19.25
CA HIS A 380 17.03 35.13 18.67
C HIS A 380 15.89 34.12 18.98
N ALA A 381 16.08 33.11 19.84
CA ALA A 381 15.05 32.09 20.07
C ALA A 381 14.64 32.03 21.55
N ASP A 382 13.45 32.55 21.89
CA ASP A 382 12.83 32.23 23.17
C ASP A 382 12.16 30.86 23.06
N GLY A 383 12.90 29.82 23.47
CA GLY A 383 12.43 28.43 23.44
C GLY A 383 11.11 28.22 24.19
N THR A 384 10.73 29.11 25.12
CA THR A 384 9.44 29.06 25.81
C THR A 384 8.29 29.51 24.90
N VAL A 385 8.45 30.64 24.22
CA VAL A 385 7.43 31.17 23.30
C VAL A 385 7.20 30.22 22.14
N ASP A 386 8.28 29.67 21.57
CA ASP A 386 8.17 28.73 20.46
C ASP A 386 7.54 27.40 20.91
N ALA A 387 7.87 26.92 22.11
CA ALA A 387 7.20 25.74 22.70
C ALA A 387 5.68 25.93 22.78
N VAL A 388 5.23 27.06 23.32
CA VAL A 388 3.80 27.36 23.48
C VAL A 388 3.10 27.47 22.12
N ARG A 389 3.72 28.11 21.12
CA ARG A 389 3.15 28.23 19.76
C ARG A 389 2.94 26.87 19.11
N TRP A 390 3.92 25.98 19.19
CA TRP A 390 3.83 24.65 18.60
C TRP A 390 2.83 23.75 19.32
N LEU A 391 2.78 23.80 20.67
CA LEU A 391 1.76 23.08 21.44
C LEU A 391 0.35 23.60 21.12
N ALA A 392 0.15 24.92 21.04
CA ALA A 392 -1.13 25.51 20.67
C ALA A 392 -1.56 25.13 19.24
N MET A 393 -0.62 25.04 18.29
CA MET A 393 -0.90 24.56 16.94
C MET A 393 -1.32 23.08 16.93
N SER A 394 -0.65 22.23 17.72
CA SER A 394 -1.04 20.83 17.89
C SER A 394 -2.47 20.72 18.44
N GLU A 395 -2.77 21.44 19.53
CA GLU A 395 -4.12 21.45 20.14
C GLU A 395 -5.19 21.94 19.15
N TRP A 396 -4.90 23.02 18.43
CA TRP A 396 -5.80 23.54 17.41
C TRP A 396 -6.08 22.51 16.30
N GLN A 397 -5.05 21.77 15.85
CA GLN A 397 -5.25 20.70 14.86
C GLN A 397 -6.05 19.52 15.45
N ALA A 398 -5.82 19.15 16.71
CA ALA A 398 -6.55 18.09 17.38
C ALA A 398 -8.06 18.37 17.39
N LEU A 399 -8.43 19.59 17.79
CA LEU A 399 -9.82 20.06 17.87
C LEU A 399 -10.55 20.03 16.51
N ARG A 400 -9.86 20.39 15.42
CA ARG A 400 -10.45 20.39 14.08
C ARG A 400 -10.60 19.00 13.47
N ASN A 401 -9.81 18.03 13.95
CA ASN A 401 -9.79 16.67 13.43
C ASN A 401 -10.67 15.68 14.20
N GLY A 402 -11.41 16.13 15.23
CA GLY A 402 -12.33 15.30 16.01
C GLY A 402 -11.69 14.42 17.10
N GLY A 403 -10.39 14.58 17.38
CA GLY A 403 -9.67 13.75 18.35
C GLY A 403 -9.86 14.20 19.81
N PRO A 404 -9.97 13.27 20.79
CA PRO A 404 -9.78 13.60 22.19
C PRO A 404 -8.31 13.96 22.46
N LEU A 405 -8.12 14.86 23.43
CA LEU A 405 -6.84 15.39 23.91
C LEU A 405 -5.83 14.26 24.20
N GLN A 406 -4.78 14.13 23.39
CA GLN A 406 -3.53 13.50 23.84
C GLN A 406 -2.75 14.57 24.60
N SER A 407 -3.08 14.73 25.88
CA SER A 407 -2.37 15.62 26.78
C SER A 407 -0.90 15.19 26.88
N ALA A 408 0.00 16.11 26.58
CA ALA A 408 1.43 15.95 26.82
C ALA A 408 1.70 16.07 28.33
N LEU A 409 1.58 14.94 29.04
CA LEU A 409 2.16 14.71 30.36
C LEU A 409 2.99 13.43 30.34
#